data_AF-A0AAW2JRI3-F1
#
_entry.id   AF-A0AAW2JRI3-F1
#
_cell.length_a   1.000
_cell.length_b   1.000
_cell.length_c   1.000
_cell.angle_alpha   90.00
_cell.angle_beta   90.00
_cell.angle_gamma   90.00
#
_symmetry.space_group_name_H-M   'P 1'
#
loop_
_entity.id
_entity.type
_entity.pdbx_description
1 polymer ?
#
loop_
_entity_poly.entity_id
_entity_poly.type
_entity_poly.pdbx_seq_one_letter_code
_entity_poly.pdbx_strand_id
1 'polypeptide(L)'
;MERPVNNESVNPVDVISRGVMLNWTASDDCRSCEISGGRCGFDEIVDHVRTVVSVPEKADELIRIPVFLILINRKRMKSALSHKVEVFLKNHGSLAPRIYKYSELKKMTKSFSDHLGRGGYGNVYKGKLQDRSLLAVKILNELKNDGEEFMNEVASISTTSHANIVTLLGSCFERSKRALVYEFMPNGSLDRFICNTSLPDAE
;
A
#
# COMPACT_ATOMS: atom_id res chain seq x y z
N MET A 1 15.71 59.69 42.57
CA MET A 1 15.71 60.06 41.14
C MET A 1 16.90 59.31 40.55
N GLU A 2 16.79 58.36 39.63
CA GLU A 2 15.84 58.15 38.52
C GLU A 2 15.53 56.64 38.35
N ARG A 3 14.39 56.31 37.71
CA ARG A 3 14.08 54.96 37.21
C ARG A 3 14.58 54.86 35.75
N PRO A 4 15.00 53.69 35.26
CA PRO A 4 14.76 53.33 33.88
C PRO A 4 13.48 52.48 33.81
N VAL A 5 12.47 53.07 33.17
CA VAL A 5 11.32 52.36 32.63
C VAL A 5 11.77 51.80 31.28
N ASN A 6 12.10 50.51 31.24
CA ASN A 6 12.25 49.83 29.96
C ASN A 6 10.87 49.36 29.52
N ASN A 7 10.12 50.28 28.91
CA ASN A 7 8.92 49.97 28.17
C ASN A 7 9.38 49.51 26.77
N GLU A 8 9.88 48.28 26.67
CA GLU A 8 10.05 47.66 25.36
C GLU A 8 8.66 47.47 24.78
N SER A 9 8.31 48.35 23.83
CA SER A 9 7.15 48.18 22.97
C SER A 9 7.32 46.88 22.21
N VAL A 10 6.73 45.80 22.71
CA VAL A 10 6.79 44.50 22.07
C VAL A 10 6.04 44.62 20.74
N ASN A 11 6.76 44.52 19.63
CA ASN A 11 6.18 44.61 18.31
C ASN A 11 5.17 43.45 18.14
N PRO A 12 3.89 43.73 17.81
CA PRO A 12 2.87 42.70 17.68
C PRO A 12 3.23 41.60 16.65
N VAL A 13 3.98 41.98 15.61
CA VAL A 13 4.47 41.04 14.59
C VAL A 13 5.49 40.07 15.19
N ASP A 14 6.32 40.54 16.13
CA ASP A 14 7.35 39.74 16.79
C ASP A 14 6.74 38.74 17.80
N VAL A 15 5.59 39.09 18.41
CA VAL A 15 4.79 38.17 19.25
C VAL A 15 4.15 37.07 18.41
N ILE A 16 3.59 37.42 17.25
CA ILE A 16 2.97 36.46 16.33
C ILE A 16 4.04 35.52 15.74
N SER A 17 5.22 36.07 15.41
CA SER A 17 6.34 35.32 14.84
C SER A 17 6.93 34.30 15.82
N ARG A 18 6.86 34.56 17.12
CA ARG A 18 7.29 33.62 18.18
C ARG A 18 6.26 32.54 18.48
N GLY A 19 5.04 32.67 17.97
CA GLY A 19 3.92 31.78 18.22
C GLY A 19 3.30 32.02 19.60
N VAL A 20 1.97 32.13 19.66
CA VAL A 20 1.24 32.22 20.93
C VAL A 20 0.81 30.82 21.34
N MET A 21 1.26 30.36 22.51
CA MET A 21 0.75 29.11 23.09
C MET A 21 -0.66 29.36 23.61
N LEU A 22 -1.65 28.82 22.91
CA LEU A 22 -3.02 28.79 23.39
C LEU A 22 -3.19 27.53 24.23
N ASN A 23 -3.44 27.70 25.53
CA ASN A 23 -3.67 26.59 26.44
C ASN A 23 -5.16 26.26 26.44
N TRP A 24 -5.53 25.13 25.86
CA TRP A 24 -6.91 24.65 25.84
C TRP A 24 -6.99 23.36 26.64
N THR A 25 -7.85 23.32 27.64
CA THR A 25 -8.28 22.08 28.29
C THR A 25 -9.43 21.50 27.49
N ALA A 26 -9.18 20.42 26.75
CA ALA A 26 -10.23 19.70 26.03
C ALA A 26 -11.13 18.97 27.05
N SER A 27 -12.44 19.16 26.90
CA SER A 27 -13.44 18.38 27.63
C SER A 27 -13.64 17.04 26.91
N ASP A 28 -13.81 15.95 27.66
CA ASP A 28 -14.16 14.63 27.11
C ASP A 28 -15.63 14.59 26.62
N ASP A 29 -16.43 15.61 26.92
CA ASP A 29 -17.80 15.77 26.42
C ASP A 29 -17.85 16.59 25.13
N CYS A 30 -17.89 15.90 23.98
CA CYS A 30 -17.90 16.49 22.63
C CYS A 30 -19.30 16.80 22.08
N ARG A 31 -20.36 16.59 22.86
CA ARG A 31 -21.75 16.62 22.38
C ARG A 31 -22.18 17.98 21.81
N SER A 32 -21.71 19.08 22.41
CA SER A 32 -21.99 20.44 21.93
C SER A 32 -21.25 20.79 20.62
N CYS A 33 -20.09 20.16 20.36
CA CYS A 33 -19.32 20.34 19.13
C CYS A 33 -19.99 19.61 17.96
N GLU A 34 -20.47 18.39 18.20
CA GLU A 34 -21.20 17.59 17.19
C GLU A 34 -22.52 18.27 16.77
N ILE A 35 -23.29 18.77 17.75
CA ILE A 35 -24.59 19.41 17.48
C ILE A 35 -24.42 20.72 16.68
N SER A 36 -23.29 21.42 16.85
CA SER A 36 -22.99 22.65 16.10
C SER A 36 -22.34 22.40 14.74
N GLY A 37 -22.10 21.13 14.35
CA GLY A 37 -21.43 20.78 13.09
C GLY A 37 -19.94 21.11 13.08
N GLY A 38 -19.33 21.28 14.25
CA GLY A 38 -17.89 21.48 14.40
C GLY A 38 -17.11 20.19 14.17
N ARG A 39 -15.84 20.32 13.75
CA ARG A 39 -14.87 19.21 13.71
C ARG A 39 -13.89 19.37 14.86
N CYS A 40 -13.73 18.33 15.68
CA CYS A 40 -12.72 18.32 16.73
C CYS A 40 -11.40 17.72 16.21
N GLY A 41 -10.26 18.09 16.81
CA GLY A 41 -8.93 17.60 16.40
C GLY A 41 -8.68 16.10 16.63
N PHE A 42 -9.66 15.36 17.16
CA PHE A 42 -9.63 13.90 17.29
C PHE A 42 -10.35 13.17 16.15
N ASP A 43 -11.05 13.89 15.27
CA ASP A 43 -11.75 13.31 14.11
C ASP A 43 -10.93 13.28 12.82
N GLU A 44 -9.75 13.89 12.81
CA GLU A 44 -8.81 13.77 11.69
C GLU A 44 -7.53 13.07 12.16
N ILE A 45 -7.16 12.00 11.46
CA ILE A 45 -5.84 11.38 11.54
C ILE A 45 -4.85 12.41 10.97
N VAL A 46 -4.43 13.36 11.81
CA VAL A 46 -3.39 14.33 11.45
C VAL A 46 -2.04 13.65 11.59
N ASP A 47 -1.41 13.42 10.44
CA ASP A 47 -0.15 12.70 10.28
C ASP A 47 1.08 13.56 10.65
N HIS A 48 1.04 14.28 11.78
CA HIS A 48 2.16 15.09 12.27
C HIS A 48 2.58 14.67 13.68
N VAL A 49 3.39 13.61 13.75
CA VAL A 49 4.11 13.28 14.98
C VAL A 49 5.36 14.16 15.08
N ARG A 50 5.30 15.20 15.91
CA ARG A 50 6.52 15.82 16.47
C ARG A 50 7.21 14.77 17.36
N THR A 51 8.25 14.13 16.82
CA THR A 51 9.11 13.25 17.60
C THR A 51 10.09 14.12 18.37
N VAL A 52 9.79 14.37 19.64
CA VAL A 52 10.76 14.97 20.57
C VAL A 52 11.77 13.90 20.91
N VAL A 53 13.00 14.06 20.43
CA VAL A 53 14.12 13.18 20.79
C VAL A 53 14.68 13.68 22.11
N SER A 54 14.39 12.99 23.21
CA SER A 54 15.20 13.08 24.42
C SER A 54 16.47 12.24 24.21
N VAL A 55 17.63 12.84 24.42
CA VAL A 55 18.92 12.13 24.35
C VAL A 55 19.05 11.29 25.63
N PRO A 56 19.15 9.95 25.56
CA PRO A 56 19.33 9.14 26.76
C PRO A 56 20.78 9.23 27.23
N GLU A 57 20.99 9.34 28.54
CA GLU A 57 22.32 9.42 29.17
C GLU A 57 23.03 8.06 29.24
N LYS A 58 22.41 6.96 28.78
CA LYS A 58 22.93 5.59 28.95
C LYS A 58 22.96 4.79 27.65
N ALA A 59 24.07 4.08 27.45
CA ALA A 59 24.42 3.43 26.19
C ALA A 59 23.57 2.19 25.81
N ASP A 60 22.88 1.58 26.78
CA ASP A 60 22.04 0.39 26.60
C ASP A 60 20.62 0.72 26.08
N GLU A 61 20.16 1.97 26.23
CA GLU A 61 18.90 2.45 25.64
C GLU A 61 19.03 2.81 24.15
N LEU A 62 20.24 3.07 23.65
CA LEU A 62 20.51 3.43 22.26
C LEU A 62 20.13 2.34 21.25
N ILE A 63 20.07 1.06 21.64
CA ILE A 63 19.66 -0.05 20.76
C ILE A 63 18.14 -0.27 20.83
N ARG A 64 17.52 0.00 21.99
CA ARG A 64 16.07 -0.18 22.19
C ARG A 64 15.26 0.81 21.35
N ILE A 65 15.72 2.07 21.26
CA ILE A 65 15.06 3.13 20.51
C ILE A 65 14.94 2.82 19.00
N PRO A 66 16.02 2.49 18.25
CA PRO A 66 15.91 2.17 16.83
C PRO A 66 15.11 0.90 16.57
N VAL A 67 15.23 -0.12 17.43
CA VAL A 67 14.40 -1.34 17.33
C VAL A 67 12.92 -0.99 17.51
N PHE A 68 12.59 -0.18 18.50
CA PHE A 68 11.22 0.27 18.76
C PHE A 68 10.66 1.12 17.60
N LEU A 69 11.45 2.05 17.06
CA LEU A 69 11.10 2.84 15.87
C LEU A 69 10.88 1.95 14.64
N ILE A 70 11.73 0.95 14.42
CA ILE A 70 11.56 -0.04 13.35
C ILE A 70 10.24 -0.80 13.54
N LEU A 71 9.89 -1.20 14.77
CA LEU A 71 8.63 -1.90 15.04
C LEU A 71 7.41 -1.01 14.80
N ILE A 72 7.46 0.27 15.20
CA ILE A 72 6.41 1.25 14.94
C ILE A 72 6.22 1.45 13.44
N ASN A 73 7.31 1.68 12.70
CA ASN A 73 7.27 1.87 11.25
C ASN A 73 6.75 0.63 10.53
N ARG A 74 7.12 -0.58 10.99
CA ARG A 74 6.59 -1.85 10.45
C ARG A 74 5.10 -2.03 10.72
N LYS A 75 4.61 -1.61 11.90
CA LYS A 75 3.17 -1.64 12.21
C LYS A 75 2.41 -0.61 11.37
N ARG A 76 2.93 0.62 11.25
CA ARG A 76 2.35 1.69 10.42
C ARG A 76 2.24 1.31 8.95
N MET A 77 3.32 0.83 8.34
CA MET A 77 3.28 0.41 6.93
C MET A 77 2.28 -0.73 6.68
N LYS A 78 2.16 -1.69 7.61
CA LYS A 78 1.13 -2.74 7.51
C LYS A 78 -0.29 -2.16 7.57
N SER A 79 -0.52 -1.19 8.46
CA SER A 79 -1.82 -0.51 8.60
C SER A 79 -2.20 0.26 7.34
N ALA A 80 -1.26 1.06 6.79
CA ALA A 80 -1.50 1.83 5.57
C ALA A 80 -1.77 0.92 4.35
N LEU A 81 -1.03 -0.18 4.20
CA LEU A 81 -1.27 -1.17 3.15
C LEU A 81 -2.67 -1.78 3.26
N SER A 82 -3.07 -2.16 4.48
CA SER A 82 -4.40 -2.75 4.74
C SER A 82 -5.51 -1.76 4.41
N HIS A 83 -5.34 -0.49 4.79
CA HIS A 83 -6.31 0.56 4.48
C HIS A 83 -6.43 0.82 2.97
N LYS A 84 -5.32 0.83 2.21
CA LYS A 84 -5.34 1.02 0.75
C LYS A 84 -6.09 -0.12 0.03
N VAL A 85 -5.93 -1.35 0.51
CA VAL A 85 -6.71 -2.51 0.03
C VAL A 85 -8.18 -2.38 0.41
N GLU A 86 -8.49 -2.01 1.65
CA GLU A 86 -9.89 -1.87 2.11
C GLU A 86 -10.65 -0.79 1.33
N VAL A 87 -10.03 0.37 1.11
CA VAL A 87 -10.61 1.44 0.28
C VAL A 87 -10.87 0.94 -1.14
N PHE A 88 -9.93 0.19 -1.72
CA PHE A 88 -10.09 -0.38 -3.05
C PHE A 88 -11.27 -1.36 -3.12
N LEU A 89 -11.40 -2.25 -2.13
CA LEU A 89 -12.52 -3.19 -2.01
C LEU A 89 -13.85 -2.44 -1.84
N LYS A 90 -13.90 -1.39 -1.01
CA LYS A 90 -15.11 -0.55 -0.83
C LYS A 90 -15.51 0.16 -2.11
N ASN A 91 -14.55 0.69 -2.86
CA ASN A 91 -14.82 1.46 -4.08
C ASN A 91 -15.33 0.58 -5.24
N HIS A 92 -14.89 -0.68 -5.32
CA HIS A 92 -15.23 -1.57 -6.44
C HIS A 92 -16.33 -2.59 -6.11
N GLY A 93 -16.74 -2.71 -4.84
CA GLY A 93 -17.88 -3.53 -4.42
C GLY A 93 -17.79 -4.98 -4.92
N SER A 94 -18.80 -5.43 -5.67
CA SER A 94 -18.86 -6.79 -6.25
C SER A 94 -17.88 -7.03 -7.40
N LEU A 95 -17.31 -5.97 -7.98
CA LEU A 95 -16.33 -6.06 -9.07
C LEU A 95 -14.89 -6.18 -8.54
N ALA A 96 -14.71 -6.17 -7.23
CA ALA A 96 -13.40 -6.31 -6.62
C ALA A 96 -12.85 -7.74 -6.84
N PRO A 97 -11.66 -7.90 -7.42
CA PRO A 97 -11.03 -9.20 -7.61
C PRO A 97 -10.64 -9.80 -6.26
N ARG A 98 -10.67 -11.13 -6.16
CA ARG A 98 -10.33 -11.83 -4.91
C ARG A 98 -8.91 -11.50 -4.47
N ILE A 99 -8.74 -11.12 -3.20
CA ILE A 99 -7.42 -10.88 -2.62
C ILE A 99 -6.85 -12.19 -2.06
N TYR A 100 -5.69 -12.60 -2.58
CA TYR A 100 -4.93 -13.76 -2.13
C TYR A 100 -3.75 -13.35 -1.26
N LYS A 101 -3.42 -14.16 -0.26
CA LYS A 101 -2.16 -14.05 0.46
C LYS A 101 -1.02 -14.60 -0.42
N TYR A 102 0.18 -14.06 -0.26
CA TYR A 102 1.33 -14.54 -1.04
C TYR A 102 1.64 -16.02 -0.74
N SER A 103 1.41 -16.47 0.50
CA SER A 103 1.57 -17.88 0.89
C SER A 103 0.61 -18.82 0.15
N GLU A 104 -0.61 -18.37 -0.14
CA GLU A 104 -1.58 -19.13 -0.93
C GLU A 104 -1.11 -19.26 -2.37
N LEU A 105 -0.66 -18.17 -2.98
CA LEU A 105 -0.10 -18.19 -4.34
C LEU A 105 1.11 -19.11 -4.43
N LYS A 106 2.01 -19.05 -3.45
CA LYS A 106 3.17 -19.96 -3.37
C LYS A 106 2.73 -21.42 -3.29
N LYS A 107 1.67 -21.74 -2.53
CA LYS A 107 1.12 -23.10 -2.45
C LYS A 107 0.50 -23.55 -3.78
N MET A 108 -0.34 -22.70 -4.39
CA MET A 108 -1.03 -23.00 -5.66
C MET A 108 -0.07 -23.22 -6.82
N THR A 109 1.07 -22.52 -6.82
CA THR A 109 2.11 -22.59 -7.87
C THR A 109 3.24 -23.56 -7.57
N LYS A 110 3.12 -24.38 -6.51
CA LYS A 110 4.19 -25.28 -6.04
C LYS A 110 5.54 -24.56 -5.86
N SER A 111 5.50 -23.39 -5.22
CA SER A 111 6.62 -22.47 -5.06
C SER A 111 7.15 -21.90 -6.38
N PHE A 112 6.25 -21.53 -7.30
CA PHE A 112 6.58 -20.91 -8.59
C PHE A 112 7.47 -21.81 -9.47
N SER A 113 7.21 -23.12 -9.49
CA SER A 113 8.07 -24.09 -10.18
C SER A 113 7.80 -24.22 -11.68
N ASP A 114 6.56 -23.97 -12.10
CA ASP A 114 6.11 -24.15 -13.49
C ASP A 114 6.01 -22.79 -14.17
N HIS A 115 7.06 -22.40 -14.89
CA HIS A 115 7.18 -21.10 -15.54
C HIS A 115 6.51 -21.12 -16.92
N LEU A 116 5.51 -20.26 -17.11
CA LEU A 116 4.75 -20.15 -18.36
C LEU A 116 5.32 -19.09 -19.31
N GLY A 117 5.99 -18.07 -18.77
CA GLY A 117 6.52 -16.99 -19.59
C GLY A 117 7.00 -15.79 -18.77
N ARG A 118 7.75 -14.90 -19.43
CA ARG A 118 8.26 -13.66 -18.86
C ARG A 118 7.85 -12.49 -19.75
N GLY A 119 7.36 -11.42 -19.13
CA GLY A 119 7.13 -10.13 -19.79
C GLY A 119 7.97 -9.03 -19.15
N GLY A 120 7.88 -7.79 -19.67
CA GLY A 120 8.60 -6.64 -19.12
C GLY A 120 8.26 -6.33 -17.65
N TYR A 121 7.08 -6.73 -17.21
CA TYR A 121 6.55 -6.42 -15.88
C TYR A 121 6.64 -7.58 -14.89
N GLY A 122 7.14 -8.77 -15.27
CA GLY A 122 7.17 -9.90 -14.36
C GLY A 122 7.27 -11.29 -15.01
N ASN A 123 7.16 -12.31 -14.15
CA ASN A 123 7.17 -13.72 -14.54
C ASN A 123 5.80 -14.34 -14.29
N VAL A 124 5.37 -15.24 -15.18
CA VAL A 124 4.08 -15.92 -15.13
C VAL A 124 4.29 -17.39 -14.80
N TYR A 125 3.54 -17.90 -13.82
CA TYR A 125 3.64 -19.28 -13.36
C TYR A 125 2.30 -19.99 -13.41
N LYS A 126 2.32 -21.29 -13.66
CA LYS A 126 1.13 -22.12 -13.59
C LYS A 126 0.74 -22.37 -12.14
N GLY A 127 -0.55 -22.25 -11.85
CA GLY A 127 -1.14 -22.57 -10.56
C GLY A 127 -2.27 -23.59 -10.66
N LYS A 128 -2.61 -24.19 -9.53
CA LYS A 128 -3.76 -25.09 -9.40
C LYS A 128 -4.52 -24.83 -8.09
N LEU A 129 -5.83 -24.64 -8.19
CA LEU A 129 -6.75 -24.53 -7.06
C LEU A 129 -7.08 -25.90 -6.46
N GLN A 130 -7.77 -25.89 -5.31
CA GLN A 130 -8.21 -27.11 -4.62
C GLN A 130 -9.24 -27.91 -5.44
N ASP A 131 -10.10 -27.22 -6.18
CA ASP A 131 -11.09 -27.78 -7.12
C ASP A 131 -10.46 -28.31 -8.42
N ARG A 132 -9.12 -28.27 -8.54
CA ARG A 132 -8.30 -28.66 -9.69
C ARG A 132 -8.33 -27.68 -10.88
N SER A 133 -9.02 -26.55 -10.76
CA SER A 133 -8.99 -25.48 -11.76
C SER A 133 -7.57 -24.93 -11.92
N LEU A 134 -7.17 -24.66 -13.16
CA LEU A 134 -5.84 -24.16 -13.50
C LEU A 134 -5.83 -22.63 -13.56
N LEU A 135 -4.70 -22.05 -13.15
CA LEU A 135 -4.50 -20.61 -13.06
C LEU A 135 -3.18 -20.20 -13.72
N ALA A 136 -3.09 -18.92 -14.08
CA ALA A 136 -1.83 -18.25 -14.36
C ALA A 136 -1.58 -17.16 -13.30
N VAL A 137 -0.44 -17.24 -12.62
CA VAL A 137 -0.03 -16.27 -11.59
C VAL A 137 1.12 -15.43 -12.13
N LYS A 138 0.84 -14.17 -12.45
CA LYS A 138 1.84 -13.18 -12.87
C LYS A 138 2.41 -12.48 -11.64
N ILE A 139 3.64 -12.81 -11.29
CA ILE A 139 4.41 -12.14 -10.24
C ILE A 139 5.06 -10.92 -10.85
N LEU A 140 4.70 -9.74 -10.33
CA LEU A 140 5.23 -8.48 -10.84
C LEU A 140 6.60 -8.20 -10.25
N ASN A 141 7.45 -7.55 -11.05
CA ASN A 141 8.75 -7.07 -10.59
C ASN A 141 8.56 -6.05 -9.46
N GLU A 142 9.55 -5.91 -8.58
CA GLU A 142 9.49 -4.94 -7.49
C GLU A 142 9.29 -3.52 -8.06
N LEU A 143 8.11 -2.95 -7.80
CA LEU A 143 7.80 -1.58 -8.17
C LEU A 143 8.49 -0.64 -7.17
N LYS A 144 9.21 0.36 -7.68
CA LYS A 144 9.83 1.40 -6.84
C LYS A 144 8.79 2.34 -6.20
N ASN A 145 7.57 2.34 -6.72
CA ASN A 145 6.48 3.23 -6.31
C ASN A 145 5.59 2.57 -5.25
N ASP A 146 4.76 3.35 -4.55
CA ASP A 146 3.97 2.95 -3.38
C ASP A 146 2.87 1.88 -3.64
N GLY A 147 2.82 1.34 -4.86
CA GLY A 147 1.80 0.43 -5.35
C GLY A 147 0.62 1.10 -6.05
N GLU A 148 0.59 2.42 -6.24
CA GLU A 148 -0.48 3.12 -6.96
C GLU A 148 -0.68 2.63 -8.39
N GLU A 149 0.38 2.50 -9.19
CA GLU A 149 0.31 1.95 -10.56
C GLU A 149 -0.30 0.55 -10.58
N PHE A 150 0.06 -0.29 -9.60
CA PHE A 150 -0.52 -1.61 -9.45
C PHE A 150 -2.02 -1.54 -9.15
N MET A 151 -2.44 -0.65 -8.24
CA MET A 151 -3.85 -0.49 -7.89
C MET A 151 -4.66 0.00 -9.09
N ASN A 152 -4.10 0.87 -9.92
CA ASN A 152 -4.72 1.34 -11.17
C ASN A 152 -4.85 0.21 -12.20
N GLU A 153 -3.84 -0.64 -12.36
CA GLU A 153 -3.92 -1.83 -13.24
C GLU A 153 -5.00 -2.80 -12.76
N VAL A 154 -5.04 -3.08 -11.44
CA VAL A 154 -6.07 -3.94 -10.85
C VAL A 154 -7.47 -3.35 -11.03
N ALA A 155 -7.66 -2.05 -10.78
CA ALA A 155 -8.94 -1.35 -10.97
C ALA A 155 -9.46 -1.47 -12.41
N SER A 156 -8.56 -1.22 -13.37
CA SER A 156 -8.90 -1.22 -14.79
C SER A 156 -9.25 -2.62 -15.28
N ILE A 157 -8.43 -3.61 -14.95
CA ILE A 157 -8.66 -4.97 -15.46
C ILE A 157 -9.75 -5.73 -14.69
N SER A 158 -10.03 -5.38 -13.43
CA SER A 158 -11.11 -6.02 -12.67
C SER A 158 -12.50 -5.67 -13.18
N THR A 159 -12.64 -4.54 -13.84
CA THR A 159 -13.91 -4.10 -14.44
C THR A 159 -14.07 -4.56 -15.90
N THR A 160 -13.03 -5.15 -16.48
CA THR A 160 -13.01 -5.58 -17.88
C THR A 160 -13.41 -7.05 -18.00
N SER A 161 -14.52 -7.33 -18.67
CA SER A 161 -14.98 -8.69 -18.98
C SER A 161 -15.39 -8.78 -20.45
N HIS A 162 -14.65 -9.56 -21.23
CA HIS A 162 -14.89 -9.73 -22.67
C HIS A 162 -14.35 -11.08 -23.15
N ALA A 163 -14.98 -11.68 -24.16
CA ALA A 163 -14.61 -13.01 -24.68
C ALA A 163 -13.15 -13.12 -25.17
N ASN A 164 -12.55 -12.00 -25.57
CA ASN A 164 -11.18 -11.92 -26.09
C ASN A 164 -10.16 -11.34 -25.08
N ILE A 165 -10.54 -11.22 -23.80
CA ILE A 165 -9.68 -10.71 -22.73
C ILE A 165 -9.61 -11.77 -21.63
N VAL A 166 -8.41 -12.12 -21.19
CA VAL A 166 -8.22 -13.11 -20.13
C VAL A 166 -8.78 -12.58 -18.81
N THR A 167 -9.69 -13.33 -18.21
CA THR A 167 -10.35 -12.96 -16.95
C THR A 167 -9.35 -12.85 -15.79
N LEU A 168 -9.38 -11.73 -15.07
CA LEU A 168 -8.70 -11.59 -13.79
C LEU A 168 -9.54 -12.25 -12.69
N LEU A 169 -8.98 -13.28 -12.04
CA LEU A 169 -9.63 -14.00 -10.94
C LEU A 169 -9.29 -13.40 -9.57
N GLY A 170 -8.16 -12.71 -9.46
CA GLY A 170 -7.71 -12.15 -8.20
C GLY A 170 -6.38 -11.44 -8.27
N SER A 171 -5.96 -10.89 -7.13
CA SER A 171 -4.70 -10.19 -6.98
C SER A 171 -4.07 -10.48 -5.62
N CYS A 172 -2.78 -10.20 -5.48
CA CYS A 172 -2.06 -10.25 -4.22
C CYS A 172 -1.33 -8.92 -4.02
N PHE A 173 -1.52 -8.33 -2.84
CA PHE A 173 -0.90 -7.08 -2.43
C PHE A 173 -0.37 -7.21 -1.00
N GLU A 174 0.85 -7.75 -0.86
CA GLU A 174 1.46 -8.01 0.45
C GLU A 174 2.89 -7.45 0.53
N ARG A 175 3.11 -6.41 1.34
CA ARG A 175 4.42 -5.72 1.48
C ARG A 175 4.93 -5.19 0.13
N SER A 176 6.03 -5.71 -0.40
CA SER A 176 6.55 -5.44 -1.75
C SER A 176 6.11 -6.47 -2.80
N LYS A 177 5.40 -7.53 -2.39
CA LYS A 177 4.99 -8.61 -3.27
C LYS A 177 3.66 -8.27 -3.92
N ARG A 178 3.66 -8.32 -5.24
CA ARG A 178 2.52 -8.00 -6.10
C ARG A 178 2.29 -9.12 -7.08
N ALA A 179 1.04 -9.55 -7.24
CA ALA A 179 0.70 -10.54 -8.22
C ALA A 179 -0.71 -10.36 -8.77
N LEU A 180 -0.90 -10.81 -10.00
CA LEU A 180 -2.19 -10.91 -10.68
C LEU A 180 -2.47 -12.39 -10.96
N VAL A 181 -3.71 -12.82 -10.72
CA VAL A 181 -4.16 -14.20 -10.90
C VAL A 181 -5.20 -14.23 -12.00
N TYR A 182 -4.90 -14.97 -13.06
CA TYR A 182 -5.74 -15.08 -14.25
C TYR A 182 -6.19 -16.51 -14.47
N GLU A 183 -7.23 -16.66 -15.30
CA GLU A 183 -7.58 -17.96 -15.90
C GLU A 183 -6.40 -18.50 -16.72
N PHE A 184 -6.17 -19.81 -16.62
CA PHE A 184 -5.14 -20.47 -17.39
C PHE A 184 -5.59 -20.67 -18.84
N MET A 185 -4.76 -20.24 -19.79
CA MET A 185 -5.01 -20.41 -21.23
C MET A 185 -4.31 -21.69 -21.73
N PRO A 186 -5.05 -22.78 -22.03
CA PRO A 186 -4.46 -24.09 -22.35
C PRO A 186 -3.70 -24.11 -23.66
N ASN A 187 -4.08 -23.26 -24.61
CA ASN A 187 -3.44 -23.16 -25.92
C ASN A 187 -2.16 -22.32 -25.90
N GLY A 188 -1.81 -21.74 -24.75
CA GLY A 188 -0.62 -20.91 -24.60
C GLY A 188 -0.71 -19.59 -25.36
N SER A 189 0.45 -19.00 -25.61
CA SER A 189 0.60 -17.70 -26.23
C SER A 189 0.75 -17.80 -27.75
N LEU A 190 0.42 -16.71 -28.44
CA LEU A 190 0.40 -16.63 -29.90
C LEU A 190 1.78 -16.82 -30.54
N ASP A 191 2.86 -16.40 -29.85
CA ASP A 191 4.24 -16.53 -30.34
C ASP A 191 4.60 -17.98 -30.68
N ARG A 192 4.07 -18.95 -29.93
CA ARG A 192 4.30 -20.38 -30.21
C ARG A 192 3.77 -20.81 -31.59
N PHE A 193 2.72 -20.16 -32.08
CA PHE A 193 2.11 -20.50 -33.37
C PHE A 193 2.76 -19.75 -34.53
N ILE A 194 3.22 -18.52 -34.31
CA ILE A 194 3.84 -17.69 -35.35
C ILE A 194 5.32 -18.04 -35.53
N CYS A 195 6.05 -18.35 -34.46
CA CYS A 195 7.49 -18.63 -34.54
C CYS A 195 7.80 -20.07 -35.00
N ASN A 196 6.85 -21.00 -34.89
CA ASN A 196 7.02 -22.38 -35.38
C ASN A 196 6.90 -22.51 -36.91
N THR A 197 6.54 -21.44 -37.63
CA THR A 197 6.44 -21.45 -39.09
C THR A 197 7.70 -21.00 -39.83
N SER A 198 8.77 -20.61 -39.12
CA SER A 198 10.06 -20.28 -39.73
C SER A 198 11.04 -21.45 -39.59
N LEU A 199 11.33 -22.08 -40.74
CA LEU A 199 12.28 -23.16 -41.06
C LEU A 199 11.70 -24.59 -41.08
N PRO A 200 11.23 -25.06 -42.25
CA PRO A 200 11.61 -26.40 -42.67
C PRO A 200 13.11 -26.41 -42.93
N ASP A 201 13.85 -27.28 -42.24
CA ASP A 201 15.24 -27.57 -42.56
C ASP A 201 15.32 -27.96 -44.05
N ALA A 202 16.08 -27.17 -44.81
CA ALA A 202 16.46 -27.54 -46.16
C ALA A 202 17.48 -28.69 -46.04
N GLU A 203 17.05 -29.91 -46.42
CA GLU A 203 17.96 -30.96 -46.90
C GLU A 203 18.65 -30.54 -48.21
#